data_AF-A0A9Q3BZQ0-F1
#
_entry.id   AF-A0A9Q3BZQ0-F1
#
_cell.length_a   1.000
_cell.length_b   1.000
_cell.length_c   1.000
_cell.angle_alpha   90.00
_cell.angle_beta   90.00
_cell.angle_gamma   90.00
#
_symmetry.space_group_name_H-M   'P 1'
#
loop_
_entity.id
_entity.type
_entity.pdbx_description
1 polymer ?
#
loop_
_entity_poly.entity_id
_entity_poly.type
_entity_poly.pdbx_seq_one_letter_code
_entity_poly.pdbx_strand_id
1 'polypeptide(L)'
;MYFLHQEHLCNILSNNNTFVSFTTDTWTSPNMRAFLAVTAHFLNKDFSLKSVILGLIELNGDHSGASLAQHFMEILRQYNLED
;
A
#
# COMPACT_ATOMS: atom_id res chain seq x y z
N MET A 1 -7.70 -5.99 14.87
CA MET A 1 -7.64 -6.81 13.64
C MET A 1 -6.80 -6.15 12.55
N TYR A 2 -7.03 -4.87 12.23
CA TYR A 2 -6.20 -4.10 11.28
C TYR A 2 -4.73 -3.96 11.72
N PHE A 3 -4.47 -3.54 12.96
CA PHE A 3 -3.11 -3.35 13.49
C PHE A 3 -2.24 -4.63 13.44
N LEU A 4 -2.80 -5.78 13.83
CA LEU A 4 -2.11 -7.07 13.77
C LEU A 4 -1.80 -7.49 12.32
N HIS A 5 -2.65 -7.11 11.37
CA HIS A 5 -2.39 -7.35 9.95
C HIS A 5 -1.25 -6.48 9.44
N GLN A 6 -1.20 -5.19 9.83
CA GLN A 6 -0.10 -4.30 9.47
C GLN A 6 1.24 -4.81 10.02
N GLU A 7 1.28 -5.16 11.31
CA GLU A 7 2.48 -5.70 11.95
C GLU A 7 2.97 -7.00 11.29
N HIS A 8 2.04 -7.87 10.90
CA HIS A 8 2.37 -9.10 10.17
C HIS A 8 2.97 -8.79 8.79
N LEU A 9 2.42 -7.83 8.06
CA LEU A 9 2.93 -7.42 6.75
C LEU A 9 4.29 -6.72 6.85
N CYS A 10 4.50 -5.85 7.84
CA CYS A 10 5.82 -5.27 8.13
C CYS A 10 6.85 -6.38 8.34
N ASN A 11 6.55 -7.36 9.18
CA ASN A 11 7.44 -8.49 9.41
C ASN A 11 7.74 -9.27 8.13
N ILE A 12 6.75 -9.52 7.28
CA ILE A 12 6.96 -10.22 6.01
C ILE A 12 7.85 -9.40 5.08
N LEU A 13 7.57 -8.11 4.92
CA LEU A 13 8.28 -7.25 3.97
C LEU A 13 9.71 -6.96 4.44
N SER A 14 9.94 -6.71 5.74
CA SER A 14 11.27 -6.47 6.29
C SER A 14 12.15 -7.74 6.33
N ASN A 15 11.56 -8.94 6.51
CA ASN A 15 12.33 -10.19 6.58
C ASN A 15 12.57 -10.85 5.21
N ASN A 16 11.89 -10.39 4.16
CA ASN A 16 12.16 -10.84 2.80
C ASN A 16 13.17 -9.88 2.17
N ASN A 17 14.39 -10.39 1.96
CA ASN A 17 15.48 -9.66 1.31
C ASN A 17 15.26 -9.55 -0.22
N THR A 18 14.02 -9.24 -0.62
CA THR A 18 13.52 -9.26 -1.99
C THR A 18 13.04 -7.87 -2.40
N PHE A 19 13.12 -7.58 -3.69
CA PHE A 19 12.61 -6.31 -4.23
C PHE A 19 11.08 -6.27 -4.10
N VAL A 20 10.57 -5.15 -3.57
CA VAL A 20 9.15 -4.88 -3.47
C VAL A 20 8.78 -3.86 -4.56
N SER A 21 7.71 -4.15 -5.31
CA SER A 21 7.10 -3.24 -6.26
C SER A 21 5.74 -2.81 -5.75
N PHE A 22 5.30 -1.60 -6.11
CA PHE A 22 4.00 -1.08 -5.69
C PHE A 22 3.14 -0.74 -6.89
N THR A 23 1.84 -0.94 -6.73
CA THR A 23 0.83 -0.41 -7.64
C THR A 23 -0.16 0.45 -6.87
N THR A 24 -0.63 1.51 -7.52
CA THR A 24 -1.66 2.40 -7.00
C THR A 24 -2.86 2.35 -7.92
N ASP A 25 -4.04 2.11 -7.36
CA ASP A 25 -5.31 2.18 -8.08
C ASP A 25 -6.17 3.29 -7.47
N THR A 26 -6.66 4.18 -8.31
CA THR A 26 -7.48 5.32 -7.89
C THR A 26 -8.79 5.30 -8.66
N TRP A 27 -9.91 5.29 -7.94
CA TRP A 27 -11.23 5.28 -8.55
C TRP A 27 -12.20 6.16 -7.77
N THR A 28 -13.28 6.58 -8.44
CA THR A 28 -14.45 7.18 -7.80
C THR A 28 -15.59 6.18 -7.85
N SER A 29 -16.15 5.85 -6.69
CA SER A 29 -17.29 4.93 -6.58
C SER A 29 -18.60 5.59 -7.04
N PRO A 30 -19.65 4.80 -7.29
CA PRO A 30 -20.96 5.33 -7.71
C PRO A 30 -21.61 6.29 -6.69
N ASN A 31 -21.26 6.21 -5.41
CA ASN A 31 -21.71 7.15 -4.39
C ASN A 31 -20.81 8.39 -4.26
N MET A 32 -20.03 8.71 -5.30
CA MET A 32 -19.16 9.89 -5.41
C MET A 32 -18.07 9.96 -4.35
N ARG A 33 -17.57 8.81 -3.88
CA ARG A 33 -16.44 8.73 -2.94
C ARG A 33 -15.21 8.30 -3.72
N ALA A 34 -14.10 8.99 -3.55
CA ALA A 34 -12.86 8.62 -4.20
C ALA A 34 -12.00 7.76 -3.27
N PHE A 35 -11.26 6.84 -3.86
CA PHE A 35 -10.41 5.92 -3.12
C PHE A 35 -9.05 5.79 -3.77
N LEU A 36 -8.04 5.56 -2.94
CA LEU A 36 -6.72 5.11 -3.33
C LEU A 36 -6.46 3.75 -2.66
N ALA A 37 -6.20 2.74 -3.48
CA ALA A 37 -5.62 1.49 -3.03
C ALA A 37 -4.12 1.45 -3.34
N VAL A 38 -3.33 1.02 -2.37
CA VAL A 38 -1.90 0.75 -2.55
C VAL A 38 -1.65 -0.73 -2.34
N THR A 39 -1.09 -1.40 -3.34
CA THR A 39 -0.78 -2.83 -3.30
C THR A 39 0.73 -3.03 -3.42
N ALA A 40 1.31 -3.81 -2.51
CA ALA A 40 2.70 -4.25 -2.60
C ALA A 40 2.78 -5.63 -3.26
N HIS A 41 3.79 -5.81 -4.10
CA HIS A 41 4.08 -7.02 -4.84
C HIS A 41 5.52 -7.44 -4.58
N PHE A 42 5.74 -8.68 -4.16
CA PHE A 42 7.06 -9.20 -3.84
C PHE A 42 7.13 -10.71 -4.06
N LEU A 43 8.36 -11.23 -4.21
CA LEU A 43 8.61 -12.67 -4.18
C LEU A 43 8.88 -13.10 -2.74
N ASN A 44 8.21 -14.16 -2.29
CA ASN A 44 8.55 -14.80 -1.02
C ASN A 44 9.74 -15.77 -1.19
N LYS A 45 10.17 -16.41 -0.09
CA LYS A 45 11.29 -17.36 -0.07
C LYS A 45 11.11 -18.57 -1.00
N ASP A 46 9.87 -18.91 -1.35
CA ASP A 46 9.54 -20.00 -2.26
C ASP A 46 9.45 -19.53 -3.73
N PHE A 47 9.92 -18.31 -4.03
CA PHE A 47 9.80 -17.66 -5.34
C PHE A 47 8.34 -17.53 -5.84
N SER A 48 7.38 -17.52 -4.92
CA SER A 48 5.97 -17.26 -5.21
C SER A 48 5.70 -15.76 -5.16
N LEU A 49 5.14 -15.22 -6.24
CA LEU A 49 4.66 -13.84 -6.28
C LEU A 49 3.48 -13.67 -5.30
N LYS A 50 3.63 -12.72 -4.38
CA LYS A 50 2.60 -12.30 -3.44
C LYS A 50 2.19 -10.87 -3.74
N SER A 51 0.89 -10.61 -3.57
CA SER A 51 0.29 -9.28 -3.68
C SER A 51 -0.52 -9.02 -2.42
N VAL A 52 -0.26 -7.90 -1.75
CA VAL A 52 -0.92 -7.54 -0.48
C VAL A 52 -1.34 -6.08 -0.52
N ILE A 53 -2.56 -5.79 -0.06
CA ILE A 53 -3.05 -4.41 0.06
C ILE A 53 -2.44 -3.80 1.31
N LEU A 54 -1.67 -2.72 1.14
CA LEU A 54 -1.11 -1.93 2.24
C LEU A 54 -2.09 -0.89 2.75
N GLY A 55 -2.86 -0.29 1.85
CA GLY A 55 -3.81 0.75 2.21
C GLY A 55 -4.98 0.78 1.26
N LEU A 56 -6.15 1.03 1.84
CA LEU A 56 -7.34 1.45 1.13
C LEU A 56 -7.86 2.69 1.85
N ILE A 57 -7.61 3.84 1.27
CA ILE A 57 -8.01 5.12 1.85
C ILE A 57 -9.09 5.76 1.00
N GLU A 58 -10.00 6.45 1.67
CA GLU A 58 -10.91 7.37 1.01
C GLU A 58 -10.22 8.71 0.85
N LEU A 59 -10.16 9.19 -0.38
CA LEU A 59 -9.60 10.48 -0.73
C LEU A 59 -10.64 11.57 -0.50
N ASN A 60 -10.24 12.61 0.22
CA ASN A 60 -11.02 13.83 0.40
C ASN A 60 -10.20 15.01 -0.11
N GLY A 61 -10.81 15.89 -0.90
CA GLY A 61 -10.14 17.10 -1.40
C GLY A 61 -9.52 16.92 -2.79
N ASP A 62 -8.33 17.49 -3.00
CA ASP A 62 -7.66 17.48 -4.30
C ASP A 62 -7.01 16.11 -4.60
N HIS A 63 -7.18 15.62 -5.83
CA HIS A 63 -6.64 14.34 -6.30
C HIS A 63 -5.46 14.54 -7.27
N SER A 64 -4.76 15.67 -7.16
CA SER A 64 -3.53 15.90 -7.92
C SER A 64 -2.48 14.82 -7.64
N GLY A 65 -1.56 14.64 -8.57
CA GLY A 65 -0.45 13.69 -8.41
C GLY A 65 0.37 13.94 -7.13
N ALA A 66 0.50 15.19 -6.69
CA ALA A 66 1.19 15.53 -5.45
C ALA A 66 0.44 15.01 -4.20
N SER A 67 -0.90 15.18 -4.18
CA SER A 67 -1.76 14.66 -3.10
C SER A 67 -1.72 13.13 -3.02
N LEU A 68 -1.85 12.46 -4.18
CA LEU A 68 -1.76 10.99 -4.25
C LEU A 68 -0.38 10.48 -3.83
N ALA A 69 0.71 11.16 -4.24
CA ALA A 69 2.06 10.81 -3.82
C ALA A 69 2.25 10.98 -2.32
N GLN A 70 1.70 12.04 -1.72
CA GLN A 70 1.74 12.24 -0.28
C GLN A 70 1.06 11.08 0.46
N HIS A 71 -0.17 10.73 0.06
CA HIS A 71 -0.89 9.60 0.66
C HIS A 71 -0.19 8.27 0.49
N PHE A 72 0.39 8.03 -0.69
CA PHE A 72 1.21 6.85 -0.96
C PHE A 72 2.39 6.78 0.01
N MET A 73 3.14 7.88 0.18
CA MET A 73 4.26 7.95 1.10
C MET A 73 3.82 7.72 2.54
N GLU A 74 2.73 8.34 2.99
CA GLU A 74 2.16 8.14 4.33
C GLU A 74 1.84 6.67 4.61
N ILE A 75 1.30 5.95 3.62
CA ILE A 75 1.09 4.50 3.73
C ILE A 75 2.42 3.78 3.87
N LEU A 76 3.41 4.03 2.99
CA LEU A 76 4.72 3.37 3.10
C LEU A 76 5.38 3.61 4.47
N ARG A 77 5.22 4.82 5.04
CA ARG A 77 5.75 5.17 6.36
C ARG A 77 5.20 4.30 7.48
N GLN A 78 3.90 4.03 7.45
CA GLN A 78 3.25 3.18 8.44
C GLN A 78 3.81 1.76 8.44
N TYR A 79 4.36 1.32 7.31
CA TYR A 79 4.95 -0.01 7.15
C TYR A 79 6.47 -0.03 7.26
N ASN A 80 7.13 1.12 7.53
CA ASN A 80 8.59 1.26 7.50
C ASN A 80 9.19 0.82 6.15
N LEU A 81 8.53 1.19 5.05
CA LEU A 81 8.96 0.92 3.66
C LEU A 81 9.46 2.19 2.96
N GLU A 82 9.67 3.27 3.73
CA GLU A 82 10.35 4.48 3.28
C GLU A 82 11.87 4.23 3.40
N ASP A 83 12.52 3.92 2.28
CA ASP A 83 13.98 3.72 2.11
C ASP A 83 14.70 2.73 3.06
#